data_AF-A0A951HU03-F1
#
_entry.id   AF-A0A951HU03-F1
#
_cell.length_a   1.000
_cell.length_b   1.000
_cell.length_c   1.000
_cell.angle_alpha   90.00
_cell.angle_beta   90.00
_cell.angle_gamma   90.00
#
_symmetry.space_group_name_H-M   'P 1'
#
loop_
_entity.id
_entity.type
_entity.pdbx_description
1 polymer ?
#
loop_
_entity_poly.entity_id
_entity_poly.type
_entity_poly.pdbx_seq_one_letter_code
_entity_poly.pdbx_strand_id
1 'polypeptide(L)'
;MPAVLYDGGRTNEPRERTLDDSEIAIVWNACGDDQFGRIVKLLILSGARRDEVGHMHKDELTLETTQWTKPAWLLPEDRAKNRREHLIPLSGTALAELKKAVETRDAHVW
;
A
#
# COMPACT_ATOMS: atom_id res chain seq x y z
N MET A 1 -45.82 4.52 5.04
CA MET A 1 -44.47 4.69 4.50
C MET A 1 -43.72 3.36 4.65
N PRO A 2 -43.46 2.58 3.60
CA PRO A 2 -42.66 1.37 3.74
C PRO A 2 -41.18 1.74 3.87
N ALA A 3 -40.49 1.06 4.78
CA ALA A 3 -39.08 1.22 5.03
C ALA A 3 -38.27 0.89 3.77
N VAL A 4 -37.41 1.82 3.35
CA VAL A 4 -36.38 1.55 2.35
C VAL A 4 -35.42 0.54 2.98
N LEU A 5 -35.48 -0.70 2.50
CA LEU A 5 -34.49 -1.72 2.79
C LEU A 5 -33.13 -1.15 2.41
N TYR A 6 -32.25 -1.02 3.40
CA TYR A 6 -30.85 -0.75 3.20
C TYR A 6 -30.29 -1.91 2.36
N ASP A 7 -30.04 -1.66 1.07
CA ASP A 7 -29.24 -2.53 0.22
C ASP A 7 -27.83 -2.57 0.81
N GLY A 8 -27.63 -3.54 1.72
CA GLY A 8 -26.35 -3.84 2.33
C GLY A 8 -25.33 -4.05 1.21
N GLY A 9 -24.48 -3.04 1.03
CA GLY A 9 -23.64 -2.89 -0.15
C GLY A 9 -23.04 -4.18 -0.65
N ARG A 10 -23.20 -4.43 -1.97
CA ARG A 10 -22.67 -5.54 -2.75
C ARG A 10 -21.55 -6.30 -2.02
N THR A 11 -21.89 -7.47 -1.50
CA THR A 11 -20.88 -8.42 -1.01
C THR A 11 -20.03 -8.81 -2.21
N ASN A 12 -18.76 -8.42 -2.21
CA ASN A 12 -17.84 -8.82 -3.25
C ASN A 12 -17.76 -10.36 -3.20
N GLU A 13 -18.04 -11.04 -4.32
CA GLU A 13 -17.98 -12.49 -4.36
C GLU A 13 -16.58 -12.95 -3.92
N PRO A 14 -16.47 -14.03 -3.13
CA PRO A 14 -15.19 -14.59 -2.76
C PRO A 14 -14.33 -14.82 -4.01
N ARG A 15 -13.06 -14.42 -3.96
CA ARG A 15 -12.15 -14.61 -5.10
C ARG A 15 -11.98 -16.10 -5.36
N GLU A 16 -12.19 -16.52 -6.59
CA GLU A 16 -12.03 -17.92 -7.01
C GLU A 16 -10.56 -18.36 -7.03
N ARG A 17 -9.61 -17.41 -7.16
CA ARG A 17 -8.17 -17.70 -7.20
C ARG A 17 -7.32 -16.58 -6.60
N THR A 18 -6.09 -16.93 -6.23
CA THR A 18 -5.00 -16.02 -5.84
C THR A 18 -3.79 -16.27 -6.71
N LEU A 19 -2.88 -15.29 -6.82
CA LEU A 19 -1.62 -15.48 -7.53
C LEU A 19 -0.72 -16.44 -6.76
N ASP A 20 -0.04 -17.33 -7.48
CA ASP A 20 1.06 -18.12 -6.92
C ASP A 20 2.39 -17.34 -6.94
N ASP A 21 3.42 -17.89 -6.28
CA ASP A 21 4.74 -17.25 -6.18
C ASP A 21 5.38 -16.98 -7.54
N SER A 22 5.13 -17.84 -8.54
CA SER A 22 5.67 -17.68 -9.89
C SER A 22 4.96 -16.57 -10.66
N GLU A 23 3.64 -16.47 -10.52
CA GLU A 23 2.85 -15.38 -11.07
C GLU A 23 3.22 -14.05 -10.40
N ILE A 24 3.44 -14.02 -9.09
CA ILE A 24 3.92 -12.84 -8.36
C ILE A 24 5.29 -12.41 -8.91
N ALA A 25 6.21 -13.34 -9.15
CA ALA A 25 7.51 -13.04 -9.72
C ALA A 25 7.39 -12.46 -11.14
N ILE A 26 6.49 -12.97 -11.98
CA ILE A 26 6.22 -12.42 -13.32
C ILE A 26 5.73 -10.98 -13.22
N VAL A 27 4.75 -10.71 -12.35
CA VAL A 27 4.21 -9.35 -12.14
C VAL A 27 5.30 -8.42 -11.62
N TRP A 28 6.10 -8.86 -10.65
CA TRP A 28 7.21 -8.09 -10.09
C TRP A 28 8.23 -7.69 -11.16
N ASN A 29 8.63 -8.63 -12.02
CA ASN A 29 9.62 -8.39 -13.07
C ASN A 29 9.08 -7.52 -14.22
N ALA A 30 7.76 -7.49 -14.42
CA ALA A 30 7.11 -6.60 -15.37
C ALA A 30 7.00 -5.15 -14.86
N CYS A 31 7.21 -4.90 -13.57
CA CYS A 31 7.15 -3.56 -13.00
C CYS A 31 8.39 -2.73 -13.38
N GLY A 32 8.17 -1.63 -14.11
CA GLY A 32 9.20 -0.64 -14.41
C GLY A 32 9.67 0.15 -13.17
N ASP A 33 10.70 0.99 -13.36
CA ASP A 33 11.20 1.91 -12.32
C ASP A 33 10.45 3.26 -12.36
N ASP A 34 9.13 3.21 -12.53
CA ASP A 34 8.22 4.35 -12.57
C ASP A 34 7.26 4.37 -11.35
N GLN A 35 6.33 5.32 -11.31
CA GLN A 35 5.40 5.42 -10.19
C GLN A 35 4.44 4.23 -10.10
N PHE A 36 3.98 3.71 -11.24
CA PHE A 36 3.01 2.61 -11.29
C PHE A 36 3.67 1.28 -10.89
N GLY A 37 4.88 1.01 -11.38
CA GLY A 37 5.68 -0.14 -10.97
C GLY A 37 5.93 -0.14 -9.47
N ARG A 38 6.28 1.02 -8.88
CA ARG A 38 6.45 1.16 -7.43
C ARG A 38 5.16 0.89 -6.66
N ILE A 39 4.02 1.40 -7.11
CA ILE A 39 2.71 1.14 -6.49
C ILE A 39 2.42 -0.36 -6.47
N VAL A 40 2.59 -1.07 -7.58
CA VAL A 40 2.34 -2.52 -7.67
C VAL A 40 3.27 -3.29 -6.74
N LYS A 41 4.56 -2.97 -6.73
CA LYS A 41 5.53 -3.58 -5.80
C LYS A 41 5.14 -3.37 -4.33
N LEU A 42 4.69 -2.16 -3.97
CA LEU A 42 4.27 -1.86 -2.60
C LEU A 42 2.99 -2.62 -2.20
N LEU A 43 2.06 -2.84 -3.14
CA LEU A 43 0.89 -3.68 -2.88
C LEU A 43 1.27 -5.12 -2.57
N ILE A 44 2.23 -5.67 -3.31
CA ILE A 44 2.75 -7.03 -3.08
C ILE A 44 3.45 -7.11 -1.71
N LEU A 45 4.29 -6.13 -1.38
CA LEU A 45 5.13 -6.16 -0.17
C LEU A 45 4.38 -5.85 1.12
N SER A 46 3.36 -4.99 1.07
CA SER A 46 2.62 -4.54 2.27
C SER A 46 1.32 -5.29 2.50
N GLY A 47 0.72 -5.86 1.45
CA GLY A 47 -0.64 -6.40 1.51
C GLY A 47 -1.73 -5.35 1.76
N ALA A 48 -1.39 -4.05 1.73
CA ALA A 48 -2.33 -2.96 1.91
C ALA A 48 -3.24 -2.81 0.68
N ARG A 49 -4.36 -2.10 0.84
CA ARG A 49 -5.29 -1.87 -0.27
C ARG A 49 -4.72 -0.87 -1.26
N ARG A 50 -5.13 -1.01 -2.52
CA ARG A 50 -4.77 -0.09 -3.60
C ARG A 50 -4.93 1.38 -3.20
N ASP A 51 -6.06 1.74 -2.61
CA ASP A 51 -6.35 3.13 -2.26
C ASP A 51 -5.58 3.59 -1.00
N GLU A 52 -5.17 2.66 -0.12
CA GLU A 52 -4.30 2.95 1.03
C GLU A 52 -2.88 3.25 0.55
N VAL A 53 -2.34 2.46 -0.40
CA VAL A 53 -1.02 2.70 -1.01
C VAL A 53 -1.04 3.94 -1.92
N GLY A 54 -2.06 4.09 -2.76
CA GLY A 54 -2.14 5.16 -3.76
C GLY A 54 -2.29 6.56 -3.16
N HIS A 55 -2.83 6.68 -1.95
CA HIS A 55 -2.98 7.97 -1.24
C HIS A 55 -2.04 8.08 -0.02
N MET A 56 -0.98 7.27 0.04
CA MET A 56 -0.02 7.27 1.13
C MET A 56 0.60 8.65 1.34
N HIS A 57 0.64 9.13 2.59
CA HIS A 57 1.23 10.41 2.92
C HIS A 57 2.65 10.26 3.47
N LYS A 58 3.53 11.24 3.22
CA LYS A 58 4.94 11.19 3.71
C LYS A 58 4.98 11.13 5.23
N ASP A 59 4.09 11.86 5.89
CA ASP A 59 4.06 11.98 7.35
C ASP A 59 3.62 10.69 8.06
N GLU A 60 3.10 9.72 7.30
CA GLU A 60 2.78 8.37 7.80
C GLU A 60 4.01 7.45 7.82
N LEU A 61 5.13 7.87 7.21
CA LEU A 61 6.29 7.03 6.95
C LEU A 61 7.44 7.33 7.89
N THR A 62 7.88 6.29 8.58
CA THR A 62 9.19 6.24 9.23
C THR A 62 10.15 5.53 8.28
N LEU A 63 11.01 6.28 7.59
CA LEU A 63 11.96 5.75 6.59
C LEU A 63 13.40 5.64 7.11
N GLU A 64 13.67 6.14 8.32
CA GLU A 64 14.98 6.07 8.95
C GLU A 64 15.11 4.80 9.79
N THR A 65 16.27 4.15 9.68
CA THR A 65 16.65 3.03 10.53
C THR A 65 17.61 3.52 11.59
N THR A 66 17.21 3.43 12.87
CA THR A 66 18.10 3.74 14.00
C THR A 66 18.23 2.51 14.90
N GLN A 67 19.06 2.59 15.94
CA GLN A 67 19.12 1.53 16.97
C GLN A 67 17.77 1.29 17.66
N TRP A 68 16.88 2.29 17.68
CA TRP A 68 15.63 2.28 18.44
C TRP A 68 14.38 2.33 17.56
N THR A 69 14.54 2.63 16.27
CA THR A 69 13.43 2.87 15.34
C THR A 69 13.57 1.99 14.12
N LYS A 70 12.53 1.19 13.86
CA LYS A 70 12.43 0.38 12.65
C LYS A 70 11.58 1.11 11.61
N PRO A 71 11.94 1.00 10.32
CA PRO A 71 11.13 1.53 9.24
C PRO A 71 9.71 0.94 9.26
N ALA A 72 8.72 1.82 9.22
CA ALA A 72 7.32 1.46 9.30
C ALA A 72 6.45 2.51 8.62
N TRP A 73 5.28 2.08 8.16
CA TRP A 73 4.19 2.93 7.71
C TRP A 73 3.05 2.85 8.72
N LEU A 74 2.70 3.97 9.33
CA LEU A 74 1.56 4.08 10.23
C LEU A 74 0.35 4.56 9.43
N LEU A 75 -0.51 3.64 9.01
CA LEU A 75 -1.76 3.97 8.32
C LEU A 75 -2.82 4.39 9.36
N PRO A 76 -3.23 5.67 9.39
CA PRO A 76 -4.18 6.17 10.38
C PRO A 76 -5.59 5.59 10.18
N GLU A 77 -6.39 5.61 11.24
CA GLU A 77 -7.73 4.99 11.27
C GLU A 77 -8.72 5.58 10.24
N ASP A 78 -8.59 6.86 9.93
CA ASP A 78 -9.45 7.60 9.01
C ASP A 78 -9.23 7.18 7.55
N ARG A 79 -8.00 6.72 7.24
CA ARG A 79 -7.62 6.17 5.94
C ARG A 79 -7.74 4.65 5.86
N ALA A 80 -7.58 3.95 6.98
CA ALA A 80 -7.66 2.50 7.03
C ALA A 80 -9.09 2.02 6.71
N LYS A 81 -9.25 1.08 5.77
CA LYS A 81 -10.58 0.61 5.36
C LYS A 81 -11.40 -0.01 6.50
N ASN A 82 -10.74 -0.63 7.47
CA ASN A 82 -11.37 -1.24 8.64
C ASN A 82 -11.58 -0.25 9.80
N ARG A 83 -11.27 1.04 9.61
CA ARG A 83 -11.31 2.09 10.63
C ARG A 83 -10.49 1.77 11.87
N ARG A 84 -9.34 1.12 11.66
CA ARG A 84 -8.38 0.81 12.72
C ARG A 84 -7.00 1.17 12.24
N GLU A 85 -6.30 1.96 13.04
CA GLU A 85 -4.91 2.27 12.80
C GLU A 85 -4.10 0.98 12.59
N HIS A 86 -3.25 1.00 11.56
CA HIS A 86 -2.45 -0.16 11.19
C HIS A 86 -0.98 0.22 11.01
N LEU A 87 -0.14 -0.27 11.91
CA LEU A 87 1.30 -0.20 11.78
C LEU A 87 1.78 -1.32 10.84
N ILE A 88 2.31 -0.93 9.68
CA ILE A 88 2.83 -1.82 8.64
C ILE A 88 4.36 -1.76 8.67
N PRO A 89 5.07 -2.82 9.10
CA PRO A 89 6.52 -2.87 9.06
C PRO A 89 7.03 -2.83 7.62
N LEU A 90 8.05 -2.01 7.35
CA LEU A 90 8.64 -1.92 6.01
C LEU A 90 9.83 -2.88 5.89
N SER A 91 9.74 -3.84 4.97
CA SER A 91 10.89 -4.67 4.58
C SER A 91 11.97 -3.81 3.93
N GLY A 92 13.21 -4.32 3.85
CA GLY A 92 14.31 -3.60 3.18
C GLY A 92 13.96 -3.22 1.74
N THR A 93 13.27 -4.10 1.03
CA THR A 93 12.79 -3.85 -0.35
C THR A 93 11.70 -2.78 -0.38
N ALA A 94 10.71 -2.83 0.51
CA ALA A 94 9.65 -1.83 0.57
C ALA A 94 10.21 -0.44 0.88
N LEU A 95 11.16 -0.38 1.82
CA LEU A 95 11.85 0.84 2.19
C LEU A 95 12.62 1.44 1.00
N ALA A 96 13.35 0.61 0.24
CA ALA A 96 14.09 1.06 -0.93
C ALA A 96 13.17 1.66 -2.00
N GLU A 97 12.04 1.02 -2.30
CA GLU A 97 11.06 1.54 -3.27
C GLU A 97 10.40 2.83 -2.78
N LEU A 98 10.11 2.96 -1.47
CA LEU A 98 9.56 4.19 -0.90
C LEU A 98 10.56 5.35 -0.92
N LYS A 99 11.84 5.11 -0.62
CA LYS A 99 12.88 6.16 -0.71
C LYS A 99 12.98 6.73 -2.12
N LYS A 100 13.04 5.86 -3.14
CA LYS A 100 13.00 6.28 -4.55
C LYS A 100 11.75 7.07 -4.90
N ALA A 101 10.58 6.65 -4.41
CA ALA A 101 9.32 7.35 -4.66
C ALA A 101 9.32 8.76 -4.06
N VAL A 102 9.83 8.91 -2.83
CA VAL A 102 9.96 10.21 -2.16
C VAL A 102 10.94 11.11 -2.90
N GLU A 103 12.11 10.60 -3.29
CA GLU A 103 13.10 11.34 -4.08
C GLU A 103 12.53 11.84 -5.41
N THR A 104 11.83 10.97 -6.14
CA THR A 104 11.23 11.30 -7.45
C THR A 104 10.19 12.41 -7.32
N ARG A 105 9.39 12.38 -6.24
CA ARG A 105 8.38 13.40 -5.94
C ARG A 105 9.02 14.73 -5.57
N ASP A 106 10.04 14.71 -4.72
CA ASP A 106 10.74 15.91 -4.26
C ASP A 106 11.52 16.58 -5.43
N ALA A 107 11.93 15.80 -6.44
CA ALA A 107 12.52 16.32 -7.69
C ALA A 107 11.50 16.97 -8.65
N HIS A 108 10.20 16.78 -8.46
CA HIS A 108 9.12 17.30 -9.32
C HIS A 108 8.40 18.53 -8.73
N VAL A 109 9.00 19.19 -7.75
CA VAL A 109 8.47 20.43 -7.18
C VAL A 109 8.89 21.60 -8.10
N TRP A 110 7.92 22.15 -8.84
CA TRP A 110 8.06 23.37 -9.64
C TRP A 110 8.03 24.63 -8.76
#